data_AF-A0A814QXG9-F1
#
_entry.id   AF-A0A814QXG9-F1
#
_cell.length_a   1.000
_cell.length_b   1.000
_cell.length_c   1.000
_cell.angle_alpha   90.00
_cell.angle_beta   90.00
_cell.angle_gamma   90.00
#
_symmetry.space_group_name_H-M   'P 1'
#
loop_
_entity.id
_entity.type
_entity.pdbx_description
1 polymer ?
#
loop_
_entity_poly.entity_id
_entity_poly.type
_entity_poly.pdbx_seq_one_letter_code
_entity_poly.pdbx_strand_id
1 'polypeptide(L)'
;QASLALEKDHIASIEKQLDELEQADRKHEYGTAWSIINQMCGKTKSNNTKVKLLNGAVPENKEQLLSDWCKYFSDLLNKESSSNETSYPEPSADNIEI
;
A
#
# COMPACT_ATOMS: atom_id res chain seq x y z
N GLN A 1 29.82 -17.60 -20.57
CA GLN A 1 29.11 -18.76 -19.99
C GLN A 1 27.95 -18.35 -19.07
N ALA A 2 28.08 -17.31 -18.22
CA ALA A 2 27.00 -16.85 -17.33
C ALA A 2 25.70 -16.39 -18.05
N SER A 3 25.81 -15.70 -19.20
CA SER A 3 24.64 -15.25 -19.99
C SER A 3 23.75 -16.40 -20.49
N LEU A 4 24.34 -17.55 -20.75
CA LEU A 4 23.65 -18.73 -21.31
C LEU A 4 22.89 -19.51 -20.24
N ALA A 5 23.33 -19.42 -18.98
CA ALA A 5 22.60 -19.96 -17.83
C ALA A 5 21.38 -19.09 -17.49
N LEU A 6 21.57 -17.77 -17.47
CA LEU A 6 20.49 -16.81 -17.21
C LEU A 6 19.35 -16.92 -18.23
N GLU A 7 19.69 -17.13 -19.50
CA GLU A 7 18.73 -17.30 -20.58
C GLU A 7 17.95 -18.62 -20.45
N LYS A 8 18.63 -19.71 -20.05
CA LYS A 8 17.97 -21.00 -19.77
C LYS A 8 17.03 -20.93 -18.58
N ASP A 9 17.44 -20.25 -17.51
CA ASP A 9 16.62 -20.07 -16.30
C ASP A 9 15.36 -19.24 -16.63
N HIS A 10 15.50 -18.23 -17.49
CA HIS A 10 14.36 -17.44 -17.95
C HIS A 10 13.39 -18.26 -18.83
N ILE A 11 13.92 -19.06 -19.76
CA ILE A 11 13.12 -19.97 -20.59
C ILE A 11 12.36 -20.96 -19.71
N ALA A 12 13.03 -21.61 -18.75
CA ALA A 12 12.40 -22.56 -17.83
C ALA A 12 11.33 -21.90 -16.96
N SER A 13 11.53 -20.64 -16.56
CA SER A 13 10.51 -19.88 -15.84
C SER A 13 9.25 -19.63 -16.69
N ILE A 14 9.41 -19.29 -17.97
CA ILE A 14 8.30 -19.07 -18.90
C ILE A 14 7.55 -20.39 -19.15
N GLU A 15 8.27 -21.49 -19.39
CA GLU A 15 7.68 -22.81 -19.60
C GLU A 15 6.83 -23.24 -18.40
N LYS A 16 7.33 -23.01 -17.18
CA LYS A 16 6.57 -23.27 -15.96
C LYS A 16 5.28 -22.44 -15.87
N GLN A 17 5.34 -21.15 -16.20
CA GLN A 17 4.15 -20.29 -16.18
C GLN A 17 3.12 -20.70 -17.23
N LEU A 18 3.54 -21.22 -18.38
CA LEU A 18 2.65 -21.77 -19.41
C LEU A 18 1.93 -23.04 -18.92
N ASP A 19 2.66 -23.96 -18.28
CA ASP A 19 2.07 -25.17 -17.71
C ASP A 19 1.05 -24.83 -16.60
N GLU A 20 1.38 -23.90 -15.71
CA GLU A 20 0.47 -23.40 -14.67
C GLU A 20 -0.79 -22.76 -15.27
N LEU A 21 -0.66 -22.03 -16.37
CA LEU A 21 -1.79 -21.42 -17.08
C LEU A 21 -2.72 -22.49 -17.69
N GLU A 22 -2.14 -23.51 -18.33
CA GLU A 22 -2.92 -24.61 -18.92
C GLU A 22 -3.67 -25.40 -17.84
N GLN A 23 -3.01 -25.66 -16.70
CA GLN A 23 -3.67 -26.31 -15.56
C GLN A 23 -4.81 -25.46 -14.97
N ALA A 24 -4.63 -24.15 -14.86
CA ALA A 24 -5.66 -23.24 -14.36
C ALA A 24 -6.87 -23.17 -15.30
N ASP A 25 -6.65 -23.17 -16.61
CA ASP A 25 -7.71 -23.19 -17.62
C ASP A 25 -8.54 -24.48 -17.56
N ARG A 26 -7.87 -25.64 -17.48
CA ARG A 26 -8.52 -26.95 -17.32
C ARG A 26 -9.37 -27.05 -16.05
N LYS A 27 -9.01 -26.32 -15.00
CA LYS A 27 -9.74 -26.26 -13.72
C LYS A 27 -10.80 -25.15 -13.66
N HIS A 28 -10.96 -24.38 -14.75
CA HIS A 28 -11.82 -23.18 -14.80
C HIS A 28 -11.48 -22.13 -13.73
N GLU A 29 -10.22 -22.06 -13.29
CA GLU A 29 -9.73 -21.10 -12.31
C GLU A 29 -9.32 -19.79 -12.98
N TYR A 30 -10.30 -19.09 -13.57
CA TYR A 30 -10.04 -17.89 -14.40
C TYR A 30 -9.33 -16.76 -13.65
N GLY A 31 -9.51 -16.64 -12.34
CA GLY A 31 -8.77 -15.68 -11.51
C GLY A 31 -7.27 -15.96 -11.47
N THR A 32 -6.91 -17.24 -11.33
CA THR A 32 -5.52 -17.71 -11.36
C THR A 32 -4.92 -17.52 -12.75
N ALA A 33 -5.64 -17.94 -13.80
CA ALA A 33 -5.21 -17.76 -15.19
C ALA A 33 -4.94 -16.29 -15.53
N TRP A 34 -5.85 -15.38 -15.15
CA TRP A 34 -5.68 -13.95 -15.36
C TRP A 34 -4.50 -13.35 -14.59
N SER A 35 -4.22 -13.85 -13.38
CA SER A 35 -3.05 -13.45 -12.60
C SER A 35 -1.75 -13.83 -13.30
N ILE A 36 -1.66 -15.08 -13.81
CA ILE A 36 -0.49 -15.58 -14.54
C ILE A 36 -0.28 -14.77 -15.83
N ILE A 37 -1.35 -14.50 -16.60
CA ILE A 37 -1.28 -13.67 -17.81
C ILE A 37 -0.74 -12.27 -17.48
N ASN A 38 -1.22 -11.62 -16.40
CA ASN A 38 -0.71 -10.30 -16.03
C ASN A 38 0.78 -10.32 -15.64
N GLN A 39 1.24 -11.38 -14.98
CA GLN A 39 2.65 -11.55 -14.64
C GLN A 39 3.51 -11.71 -15.91
N MET A 40 3.09 -12.54 -16.85
CA MET A 40 3.77 -12.71 -18.15
C MET A 40 3.80 -11.42 -18.97
N CYS A 41 2.72 -10.63 -18.94
CA CYS A 41 2.65 -9.33 -19.62
C CYS A 41 3.43 -8.21 -18.90
N GLY A 42 4.13 -8.50 -17.80
CA GLY A 42 4.87 -7.49 -17.02
C GLY A 42 3.97 -6.47 -16.31
N LYS A 43 2.67 -6.73 -16.21
CA LYS A 43 1.72 -5.89 -15.45
C LYS A 43 1.77 -6.28 -13.98
N THR A 44 2.90 -6.04 -13.34
CA THR A 44 2.97 -6.09 -11.88
C THR A 44 2.14 -4.94 -11.33
N LYS A 45 1.13 -5.24 -10.49
CA LYS A 45 0.42 -4.20 -9.75
C LYS A 45 1.48 -3.41 -8.97
N SER A 46 1.71 -2.17 -9.38
CA SER A 46 2.48 -1.23 -8.57
C SER A 46 1.80 -1.16 -7.21
N ASN A 47 2.55 -1.52 -6.15
CA ASN A 47 2.12 -1.30 -4.78
C ASN A 47 2.03 0.22 -4.58
N ASN A 48 0.88 0.79 -4.92
CA ASN A 48 0.56 2.17 -4.63
C ASN A 48 0.25 2.27 -3.14
N THR A 49 1.29 2.26 -2.30
CA THR A 49 1.17 2.65 -0.90
C THR A 49 0.95 4.16 -0.88
N LYS A 50 -0.30 4.59 -1.05
CA LYS A 50 -0.71 6.01 -0.99
C LYS A 50 -0.60 6.61 0.41
N VAL A 51 -0.07 5.87 1.39
CA VAL A 51 0.04 6.32 2.76
C VAL A 51 1.40 7.00 2.92
N LYS A 52 1.36 8.30 3.19
CA LYS A 52 2.53 9.13 3.45
C LYS A 52 2.80 9.19 4.95
N LEU A 53 4.05 9.46 5.30
CA LEU A 53 4.44 9.85 6.65
C LEU A 53 3.81 11.20 7.02
N LEU A 54 3.83 11.56 8.30
CA LEU A 54 3.35 12.85 8.82
C LEU A 54 4.01 14.05 8.14
N ASN A 55 5.27 13.91 7.71
CA ASN A 55 5.99 14.94 6.97
C ASN A 55 5.63 15.00 5.47
N GLY A 56 4.68 14.18 5.01
CA GLY A 56 4.24 14.10 3.61
C GLY A 56 5.15 13.29 2.69
N ALA A 57 6.24 12.70 3.20
CA ALA A 57 7.12 11.83 2.42
C ALA A 57 6.52 10.42 2.25
N VAL A 58 6.97 9.71 1.21
CA VAL A 58 6.60 8.30 1.00
C VAL A 58 7.48 7.44 1.90
N PRO A 59 6.92 6.53 2.72
CA PRO A 59 7.71 5.64 3.55
C PRO A 59 8.53 4.66 2.69
N GLU A 60 9.80 4.47 3.03
CA GLU A 60 10.71 3.55 2.36
C GLU A 60 10.35 2.09 2.63
N ASN A 61 9.76 1.80 3.80
CA ASN A 61 9.32 0.48 4.20
C ASN A 61 8.14 0.53 5.19
N LYS A 62 7.53 -0.63 5.44
CA LYS A 62 6.38 -0.77 6.35
C LYS A 62 6.73 -0.40 7.80
N GLU A 63 7.96 -0.67 8.23
CA GLU A 63 8.44 -0.43 9.59
C GLU A 63 8.51 1.06 9.92
N GLN A 64 8.97 1.87 8.95
CA GLN A 64 9.01 3.31 9.05
C GLN A 64 7.60 3.90 9.22
N LEU A 65 6.63 3.39 8.43
CA LEU A 65 5.23 3.81 8.55
C LEU A 65 4.66 3.45 9.92
N LEU A 66 4.91 2.23 10.41
CA LEU A 66 4.46 1.81 11.74
C LEU A 66 5.07 2.67 12.85
N SER A 67 6.37 2.99 12.76
CA SER A 67 7.05 3.84 13.73
C SER A 67 6.44 5.24 13.79
N ASP A 68 6.16 5.85 12.64
CA ASP A 68 5.56 7.18 12.53
C ASP A 68 4.14 7.20 13.12
N TRP A 69 3.36 6.16 12.86
CA TRP A 69 2.03 5.99 13.44
C TRP A 69 2.07 5.76 14.95
N CYS A 70 2.96 4.88 15.43
CA CYS A 70 3.14 4.64 16.86
C CYS A 70 3.52 5.93 17.59
N LYS A 71 4.40 6.74 17.00
CA LYS A 71 4.80 8.03 17.57
C LYS A 71 3.62 9.01 17.61
N TYR A 72 2.89 9.16 16.52
CA TYR A 72 1.70 10.02 16.47
C TYR A 72 0.67 9.68 17.53
N PHE A 73 0.28 8.40 17.65
CA PHE A 73 -0.71 7.99 18.64
C PHE A 73 -0.18 8.06 20.06
N SER A 74 1.11 7.81 20.27
CA SER A 74 1.74 8.00 21.57
C SER A 74 1.72 9.47 21.99
N ASP A 75 2.03 10.40 21.08
CA ASP A 75 1.98 11.84 21.34
C ASP A 75 0.54 12.34 21.54
N LEU A 76 -0.42 11.78 20.79
CA LEU A 76 -1.83 12.14 20.90
C LEU A 76 -2.45 11.70 22.23
N LEU A 77 -2.16 10.47 22.65
CA LEU A 77 -2.77 9.85 23.83
C LEU A 77 -2.05 10.21 25.13
N ASN A 78 -0.75 10.50 25.08
CA ASN A 78 0.05 10.82 26.26
C ASN A 78 0.30 12.32 26.45
N LYS A 79 -0.25 13.19 25.59
CA LYS A 79 -0.38 14.60 25.96
C LYS A 79 -1.41 14.69 27.08
N GLU A 80 -0.91 14.82 28.31
CA GLU A 80 -1.72 15.41 29.37
C GLU A 80 -2.24 16.73 28.83
N SER A 81 -3.57 16.87 28.79
CA SER A 81 -4.22 18.12 28.50
C SER A 81 -3.73 19.14 29.53
N SER A 82 -2.69 19.91 29.18
CA SER A 82 -2.46 21.20 29.81
C SER A 82 -3.78 21.93 29.63
N SER A 83 -4.48 22.14 30.74
CA SER A 83 -5.75 22.86 30.82
C SER A 83 -5.55 24.27 30.27
N ASN A 84 -5.56 24.38 28.94
CA ASN A 84 -5.74 25.64 28.25
C ASN A 84 -7.23 25.88 28.34
N GLU A 85 -7.58 26.87 29.15
CA GLU A 85 -8.91 27.43 29.24
C GLU A 85 -9.55 27.46 27.85
N THR A 86 -10.57 26.63 27.67
CA THR A 86 -11.43 26.71 26.49
C THR A 86 -12.20 28.01 26.61
N SER A 87 -11.60 29.12 26.17
CA SER A 87 -12.37 30.33 25.87
C SER A 87 -13.26 29.97 24.70
N TYR A 88 -14.51 29.59 25.01
CA TYR A 88 -15.54 29.46 24.01
C TYR A 88 -15.63 30.78 23.24
N PRO A 89 -15.63 30.77 21.89
CA PRO A 89 -15.96 31.99 21.16
C PRO A 89 -17.39 32.38 21.56
N GLU A 90 -17.52 33.61 22.05
CA GLU A 90 -18.82 34.21 22.37
C GLU A 90 -19.69 34.17 21.11
N PRO A 91 -20.96 33.71 21.20
CA PRO A 91 -21.83 33.65 20.04
C PRO A 91 -21.91 35.05 19.41
N SER A 92 -21.53 35.16 18.14
CA SER A 92 -21.59 36.41 17.40
C SER A 92 -23.03 36.92 17.41
N ALA A 93 -23.23 38.16 17.85
CA ALA A 93 -24.54 38.81 17.98
C ALA A 93 -25.27 39.02 16.63
N ASP A 94 -24.66 38.65 15.51
CA ASP A 94 -25.21 38.83 14.16
C ASP A 94 -26.24 37.76 13.74
N ASN A 95 -26.71 36.92 14.66
CA ASN A 95 -27.75 35.91 14.38
C ASN A 95 -29.04 36.13 15.17
N ILE A 96 -29.39 37.39 15.42
CA ILE A 96 -30.77 37.80 15.72
C ILE A 96 -31.17 38.88 14.70
N GLU A 97 -31.53 38.45 13.50
CA GLU A 97 -32.59 39.13 12.76
C GLU A 97 -33.77 38.17 12.66
N ILE A 98 -34.86 38.61 13.29
CA ILE A 98 -36.21 38.02 13.30
C ILE A 98 -36.89 38.39 11.98
#